data_AF-A0A3C1UAY6-F1
#
_entry.id   AF-A0A3C1UAY6-F1
#
_cell.length_a   1.000
_cell.length_b   1.000
_cell.length_c   1.000
_cell.angle_alpha   90.00
_cell.angle_beta   90.00
_cell.angle_gamma   90.00
#
_symmetry.space_group_name_H-M   'P 1'
#
loop_
_entity.id
_entity.type
_entity.pdbx_description
1 polymer ?
#
loop_
_entity_poly.entity_id
_entity_poly.type
_entity_poly.pdbx_seq_one_letter_code
_entity_poly.pdbx_strand_id
1 'polypeptide(L)'
;MGLISMVAMGVVATLWAYEGWTNLNNVSEELKNPKRNLPLALVIAIFFVMILYVLFNFAIYRVLSFQEIVDAIAGGNLFLGTTVANRLLGGFGSTLVGLGML
;
A
#
# COMPACT_ATOMS: atom_id res chain seq x y z
N MET A 1 -21.25 2.55 -12.59
CA MET A 1 -20.97 2.83 -11.16
C MET A 1 -21.12 4.32 -10.93
N GLY A 2 -21.85 4.76 -9.90
CA GLY A 2 -21.95 6.20 -9.59
C GLY A 2 -20.66 6.74 -8.97
N LEU A 3 -20.40 8.05 -9.08
CA LEU A 3 -19.22 8.70 -8.49
C LEU A 3 -19.02 8.31 -7.01
N ILE A 4 -20.12 8.32 -6.25
CA ILE A 4 -20.13 7.96 -4.82
C ILE A 4 -19.61 6.53 -4.61
N SER A 5 -20.06 5.56 -5.41
CA SER A 5 -19.58 4.18 -5.30
C SER A 5 -18.10 4.03 -5.65
N MET A 6 -17.59 4.80 -6.61
CA MET A 6 -16.17 4.75 -6.99
C MET A 6 -15.29 5.29 -5.87
N VAL A 7 -15.67 6.43 -5.29
CA VAL A 7 -14.96 7.01 -4.15
C VAL A 7 -15.05 6.09 -2.94
N ALA A 8 -16.23 5.54 -2.63
CA ALA A 8 -16.40 4.61 -1.51
C ALA A 8 -15.51 3.37 -1.64
N MET A 9 -15.46 2.74 -2.82
CA MET A 9 -14.58 1.59 -3.03
C MET A 9 -13.10 1.95 -2.92
N GLY A 10 -12.69 3.10 -3.46
CA GLY A 10 -11.31 3.59 -3.34
C GLY A 10 -10.90 3.82 -1.88
N VAL A 11 -11.79 4.40 -1.08
CA VAL A 11 -11.58 4.60 0.36
C VAL A 11 -11.48 3.25 1.08
N VAL A 12 -12.40 2.32 0.83
CA VAL A 12 -12.37 0.99 1.46
C VAL A 12 -11.09 0.22 1.13
N ALA A 13 -10.67 0.22 -0.13
CA ALA A 13 -9.42 -0.42 -0.55
C ALA A 13 -8.19 0.22 0.13
N THR A 14 -8.20 1.55 0.28
CA THR A 14 -7.12 2.26 0.97
C THR A 14 -7.11 1.93 2.46
N LEU A 15 -8.27 1.94 3.14
CA LEU A 15 -8.37 1.58 4.56
C LEU A 15 -7.88 0.16 4.84
N TRP A 16 -8.15 -0.77 3.92
CA TRP A 16 -7.64 -2.13 4.02
C TRP A 16 -6.11 -2.18 3.94
N ALA A 17 -5.48 -1.35 3.10
CA ALA A 17 -4.02 -1.25 3.05
C ALA A 17 -3.39 -0.68 4.34
N TYR A 18 -4.10 0.18 5.09
CA TYR A 18 -3.64 0.70 6.39
C TYR A 18 -4.05 -0.15 7.60
N GLU A 19 -4.67 -1.31 7.38
CA GLU A 19 -4.97 -2.27 8.44
C GLU A 19 -3.67 -2.80 9.07
N GLY A 20 -3.67 -3.10 10.37
CA GLY A 20 -2.46 -3.51 11.12
C GLY A 20 -2.13 -2.63 12.34
N TRP A 21 -2.83 -1.50 12.52
CA TRP A 21 -2.71 -0.66 13.72
C TRP A 21 -3.16 -1.38 15.00
N THR A 22 -4.00 -2.41 14.90
CA THR A 22 -4.46 -3.25 16.01
C THR A 22 -3.31 -4.01 16.70
N ASN A 23 -2.25 -4.35 15.95
CA ASN A 23 -1.06 -5.03 16.48
C ASN A 23 -0.30 -4.17 17.50
N LEU A 24 -0.41 -2.84 17.42
CA LEU A 24 0.23 -1.92 18.38
C LEU A 24 -0.36 -2.02 19.78
N ASN A 25 -1.60 -2.52 19.92
CA ASN A 25 -2.20 -2.76 21.22
C ASN A 25 -1.51 -3.92 21.95
N ASN A 26 -1.06 -4.96 21.23
CA ASN A 26 -0.43 -6.14 21.82
C ASN A 26 0.95 -5.80 22.42
N VAL A 27 1.67 -4.86 21.81
CA VAL A 27 2.98 -4.39 22.30
C VAL A 27 2.86 -3.18 23.25
N SER A 28 1.64 -2.75 23.57
CA SER A 28 1.42 -1.58 24.42
C SER A 28 1.88 -1.78 25.87
N GLU A 29 1.91 -3.03 26.34
CA GLU A 29 2.33 -3.40 27.70
C GLU A 29 3.86 -3.35 27.87
N GLU A 30 4.62 -3.49 26.78
CA GLU A 30 6.09 -3.43 26.76
C GLU A 30 6.63 -2.01 26.54
N LEU A 31 5.75 -1.07 26.19
CA LEU A 31 6.11 0.33 25.91
C LEU A 31 6.42 1.10 27.19
N LYS A 32 7.60 1.73 27.24
CA LYS A 32 7.91 2.74 28.25
C LYS A 32 7.00 3.96 28.02
N ASN A 33 6.28 4.44 29.05
CA ASN A 33 5.35 5.58 28.97
C ASN A 33 4.29 5.46 27.84
N PRO A 34 3.42 4.45 27.88
CA PRO A 34 2.50 4.14 26.77
C PRO A 34 1.55 5.29 26.45
N LYS A 35 1.09 6.05 27.46
CA LYS A 35 0.21 7.23 27.27
C LYS A 35 0.76 8.27 26.29
N ARG A 36 2.08 8.40 26.17
CA ARG A 36 2.74 9.33 25.24
C ARG A 36 3.27 8.61 24.00
N ASN A 37 3.90 7.45 24.19
CA ASN A 37 4.63 6.78 23.12
C ASN A 37 3.71 6.05 22.15
N LEU A 38 2.57 5.52 22.61
CA LEU A 38 1.63 4.81 21.74
C LEU A 38 0.94 5.75 20.72
N PRO A 39 0.37 6.92 21.11
CA PRO A 39 -0.15 7.87 20.13
C PRO A 39 0.93 8.39 19.14
N LEU A 40 2.15 8.64 19.63
CA LEU A 40 3.24 9.11 18.79
C LEU A 40 3.66 8.05 17.77
N ALA A 41 3.81 6.79 18.21
CA ALA A 41 4.15 5.67 17.34
C ALA A 41 3.10 5.47 16.25
N LEU A 42 1.81 5.56 16.60
CA LEU A 42 0.70 5.49 15.63
C LEU A 42 0.82 6.57 14.54
N VAL A 43 0.98 7.84 14.94
CA VAL A 43 1.07 8.95 13.98
C VAL A 43 2.30 8.81 13.08
N ILE A 44 3.46 8.47 13.66
CA ILE A 44 4.69 8.27 12.88
C ILE A 44 4.54 7.11 11.91
N ALA A 45 4.00 5.98 12.36
CA ALA A 45 3.78 4.80 11.52
C ALA A 45 2.84 5.12 10.35
N ILE A 46 1.69 5.75 10.63
CA ILE A 46 0.72 6.11 9.59
C ILE A 46 1.35 7.07 8.57
N PHE A 47 2.06 8.11 9.03
CA PHE A 47 2.68 9.09 8.14
C PHE A 47 3.80 8.46 7.29
N PHE A 48 4.60 7.58 7.89
CA PHE A 48 5.64 6.86 7.18
C PHE A 48 5.07 5.93 6.11
N VAL A 49 4.05 5.12 6.45
CA VAL A 49 3.36 4.24 5.50
C VAL A 49 2.69 5.04 4.39
N MET A 50 2.12 6.21 4.72
CA MET A 50 1.55 7.12 3.72
C MET A 50 2.58 7.58 2.69
N ILE A 51 3.77 8.00 3.13
CA ILE A 51 4.85 8.39 2.22
C ILE A 51 5.24 7.20 1.32
N LEU A 52 5.41 6.01 1.91
CA LEU A 52 5.76 4.82 1.14
C LEU A 52 4.71 4.49 0.08
N TYR A 53 3.42 4.53 0.41
CA TYR A 53 2.35 4.28 -0.55
C TYR A 53 2.27 5.33 -1.65
N VAL A 54 2.47 6.61 -1.32
CA VAL A 54 2.53 7.67 -2.34
C VAL A 54 3.71 7.45 -3.27
N LEU A 55 4.90 7.14 -2.75
CA LEU A 55 6.08 6.87 -3.56
C LEU A 55 5.92 5.63 -4.43
N PHE A 56 5.30 4.57 -3.90
CA PHE A 56 5.05 3.34 -4.63
C PHE A 56 4.07 3.56 -5.79
N ASN A 57 2.94 4.24 -5.54
CA ASN A 57 1.99 4.58 -6.60
C ASN A 57 2.61 5.54 -7.63
N PHE A 58 3.41 6.51 -7.17
CA PHE A 58 4.16 7.40 -8.06
C PHE A 58 5.11 6.62 -8.98
N ALA A 59 5.83 5.62 -8.46
CA ALA A 59 6.69 4.77 -9.27
C ALA A 59 5.89 4.00 -10.34
N ILE A 60 4.72 3.47 -9.98
CA ILE A 60 3.83 2.78 -10.94
C ILE A 60 3.45 3.72 -12.10
N TYR A 61 2.97 4.93 -11.78
CA TYR A 61 2.55 5.90 -12.80
C TYR A 61 3.69 6.46 -13.65
N ARG A 62 4.94 6.34 -13.19
CA ARG A 62 6.12 6.73 -13.97
C ARG A 62 6.58 5.65 -14.95
N VAL A 63 6.24 4.39 -14.70
CA VAL A 63 6.72 3.24 -15.48
C VAL A 63 5.64 2.67 -16.41
N LEU A 64 4.37 2.68 -15.98
CA LEU A 64 3.24 2.23 -16.79
C LEU A 64 2.46 3.43 -17.34
N SER A 65 2.06 3.34 -18.60
CA SER A 65 1.11 4.29 -19.18
C SER A 65 -0.30 4.07 -18.63
N PHE A 66 -1.14 5.11 -18.74
CA PHE A 66 -2.53 5.03 -18.29
C PHE A 66 -3.30 3.87 -18.96
N GLN A 67 -3.08 3.64 -20.25
CA GLN A 67 -3.75 2.56 -20.99
C GLN A 67 -3.34 1.19 -20.46
N GLU A 68 -2.06 0.96 -20.19
CA GLU A 68 -1.57 -0.32 -19.64
C GLU A 68 -2.16 -0.59 -18.26
N ILE A 69 -2.34 0.44 -17.44
CA ILE A 69 -2.97 0.31 -16.11
C ILE A 69 -4.44 -0.08 -16.27
N VAL A 70 -5.18 0.58 -17.17
CA VAL A 70 -6.59 0.28 -17.43
C VAL A 70 -6.76 -1.14 -17.96
N ASP A 71 -5.93 -1.54 -18.94
CA ASP A 71 -5.99 -2.88 -19.54
C ASP A 71 -5.61 -3.97 -18.53
N ALA A 72 -4.61 -3.73 -17.69
CA ALA A 72 -4.23 -4.64 -16.61
C ALA A 72 -5.37 -4.84 -15.61
N ILE A 73 -6.01 -3.76 -15.15
CA ILE A 73 -7.14 -3.81 -14.22
C ILE A 73 -8.34 -4.51 -14.87
N ALA A 74 -8.66 -4.21 -16.13
CA ALA A 74 -9.74 -4.85 -16.88
C ALA A 74 -9.50 -6.36 -17.08
N GLY A 75 -8.23 -6.77 -17.24
CA GLY A 75 -7.80 -8.16 -17.31
C GLY A 75 -7.71 -8.87 -15.95
N GLY A 76 -8.05 -8.20 -14.84
CA GLY A 76 -8.04 -8.77 -13.49
C GLY A 76 -6.67 -8.73 -12.78
N ASN A 77 -5.66 -8.08 -13.37
CA ASN A 77 -4.36 -7.90 -12.74
C ASN A 77 -4.34 -6.63 -11.89
N LEU A 78 -4.58 -6.78 -10.59
CA LEU A 78 -4.50 -5.70 -9.60
C LEU A 78 -3.09 -5.49 -9.04
N PHE A 79 -2.16 -6.40 -9.33
CA PHE A 79 -0.80 -6.44 -8.77
C PHE A 79 0.20 -5.66 -9.65
N LEU A 80 -0.13 -4.40 -9.96
CA LEU A 80 0.65 -3.55 -10.88
C LEU A 80 2.12 -3.38 -10.44
N GLY A 81 2.38 -3.44 -9.13
CA GLY A 81 3.73 -3.39 -8.56
C GLY A 81 4.66 -4.50 -9.07
N THR A 82 4.16 -5.73 -9.21
CA THR A 82 4.97 -6.86 -9.72
C THR A 82 5.35 -6.66 -11.19
N THR A 83 4.47 -6.03 -11.97
CA THR A 83 4.68 -5.72 -13.38
C THR A 83 5.74 -4.64 -13.55
N VAL A 84 5.67 -3.59 -12.72
CA VAL A 84 6.69 -2.53 -12.67
C VAL A 84 8.03 -3.07 -12.21
N ALA A 85 8.04 -3.91 -11.17
CA ALA A 85 9.27 -4.52 -10.66
C ALA A 85 9.92 -5.44 -11.70
N ASN A 86 9.13 -6.18 -12.47
CA ASN A 86 9.64 -6.99 -13.57
C ASN A 86 10.28 -6.12 -14.66
N ARG A 87 9.67 -4.99 -15.04
CA ARG A 87 10.22 -4.06 -16.04
C ARG A 87 11.52 -3.40 -15.59
N LEU A 88 11.64 -3.04 -14.31
CA LEU A 88 12.80 -2.33 -13.79
C LEU A 88 13.97 -3.24 -13.41
N LEU A 89 13.66 -4.41 -12.82
CA LEU A 89 14.65 -5.27 -12.16
C LEU A 89 14.61 -6.73 -12.65
N GLY A 90 13.78 -7.04 -13.66
CA GLY A 90 13.62 -8.38 -14.19
C GLY A 90 12.89 -9.34 -13.24
N GLY A 91 13.04 -10.65 -13.49
CA GLY A 91 12.36 -11.71 -12.72
C GLY A 91 12.62 -11.65 -11.20
N PHE A 92 13.82 -11.22 -10.80
CA PHE A 92 14.19 -11.05 -9.40
C PHE A 92 13.32 -9.99 -8.70
N GLY A 93 13.11 -8.83 -9.34
CA GLY A 93 12.28 -7.76 -8.79
C GLY A 93 10.82 -8.17 -8.63
N SER A 94 10.25 -8.87 -9.62
CA SER A 94 8.89 -9.38 -9.51
C SER A 94 8.72 -10.38 -8.36
N THR A 95 9.69 -11.27 -8.14
CA THR A 95 9.61 -12.24 -7.05
C THR A 95 9.71 -11.54 -5.69
N LEU A 96 10.62 -10.57 -5.53
CA LEU A 96 10.72 -9.81 -4.28
C LEU A 96 9.44 -9.06 -3.94
N VAL A 97 8.87 -8.33 -4.91
CA VAL A 97 7.62 -7.60 -4.68
C VAL A 97 6.47 -8.57 -4.45
N GLY A 98 6.39 -9.67 -5.21
CA GLY A 98 5.38 -10.70 -5.02
C GLY A 98 5.40 -11.31 -3.62
N LEU A 99 6.58 -11.63 -3.09
CA LEU A 99 6.74 -12.13 -1.72
C LEU A 99 6.32 -11.10 -0.67
N GLY A 100 6.60 -9.82 -0.89
CA GLY A 100 6.16 -8.75 0.01
C GLY A 100 4.66 -8.47 -0.02
N MET A 101 3.92 -9.00 -1.00
CA MET A 101 2.47 -8.86 -1.13
C MET A 101 1.68 -10.08 -0.59
N LEU A 102 2.37 -11.17 -0.21
CA LEU A 102 1.80 -12.35 0.44
C LEU A 102 1.72 -12.17 1.95
#